data_AF-A0A9P3FIS9-F1
#
_entry.id   AF-A0A9P3FIS9-F1
#
_cell.length_a   1.000
_cell.length_b   1.000
_cell.length_c   1.000
_cell.angle_alpha   90.00
_cell.angle_beta   90.00
_cell.angle_gamma   90.00
#
_symmetry.space_group_name_H-M   'P 1'
#
loop_
_entity.id
_entity.type
_entity.pdbx_description
1 polymer ?
#
loop_
_entity_poly.entity_id
_entity_poly.type
_entity_poly.pdbx_seq_one_letter_code
_entity_poly.pdbx_strand_id
1 'polypeptide(L)'
;MQLANISIPSGAQVLIALPILLCVLQTYRYVYNLFFHPLRKYPGPVACRASTLPAIRQTVRGNYLYWLNDLHLKYGEVVRVTPNELSFTGPNAYRDIYAHKQGHRLPIKDPKFYDFANGEAPDVRKSHFS
;
A
#
# COMPACT_ATOMS: atom_id res chain seq x y z
N MET A 1 20.95 -25.87 -36.14
CA MET A 1 19.70 -25.29 -35.60
C MET A 1 18.87 -26.43 -35.02
N GLN A 2 19.06 -26.77 -33.75
CA GLN A 2 18.19 -27.71 -33.03
C GLN A 2 16.98 -26.92 -32.55
N LEU A 3 15.83 -27.16 -33.16
CA LEU A 3 14.56 -26.71 -32.60
C LEU A 3 14.41 -27.42 -31.25
N ALA A 4 14.48 -26.65 -30.16
CA ALA A 4 14.32 -27.15 -28.82
C ALA A 4 12.98 -27.90 -28.75
N ASN A 5 13.04 -29.22 -28.55
CA ASN A 5 11.89 -30.05 -28.23
C ASN A 5 11.24 -29.49 -26.96
N ILE A 6 10.20 -28.69 -27.12
CA ILE A 6 9.33 -28.27 -26.02
C ILE A 6 8.42 -29.48 -25.76
N SER A 7 8.95 -30.45 -25.04
CA SER A 7 8.15 -31.53 -24.46
C SER A 7 7.11 -30.87 -23.56
N ILE A 8 5.82 -31.02 -23.91
CA ILE A 8 4.70 -30.52 -23.10
C ILE A 8 4.84 -31.14 -21.71
N PRO A 9 5.01 -30.33 -20.65
CA PRO A 9 5.19 -30.86 -19.32
C PRO A 9 3.96 -31.66 -18.91
N SER A 10 4.18 -32.84 -18.31
CA SER A 10 3.08 -33.67 -17.82
C SER A 10 2.25 -32.90 -16.79
N GLY A 11 0.96 -33.23 -16.62
CA GLY A 11 0.07 -32.52 -15.69
C GLY A 11 0.64 -32.44 -14.26
N ALA A 12 1.40 -33.44 -13.82
CA ALA A 12 2.10 -33.45 -12.53
C ALA A 12 3.21 -32.39 -12.44
N GLN A 13 3.95 -32.13 -13.53
CA GLN A 13 4.99 -31.10 -13.56
C GLN A 13 4.37 -29.69 -13.48
N VAL A 14 3.21 -29.47 -14.10
CA VAL A 14 2.50 -28.18 -14.01
C VAL A 14 2.00 -27.92 -12.59
N LEU A 15 1.48 -28.95 -11.90
CA LEU A 15 1.01 -28.85 -10.52
C LEU A 15 2.12 -28.51 -9.52
N ILE A 16 3.36 -28.92 -9.79
CA ILE A 16 4.52 -28.59 -8.94
C ILE A 16 5.15 -27.25 -9.34
N ALA A 17 5.21 -26.94 -10.64
CA ALA A 17 5.82 -25.71 -11.14
C ALA A 17 5.01 -24.45 -10.75
N LEU A 18 3.68 -24.54 -10.72
CA LEU A 18 2.80 -23.42 -10.39
C LEU A 18 3.02 -22.85 -8.96
N PRO A 19 3.00 -23.65 -7.87
CA PRO A 19 3.27 -23.12 -6.54
C PRO A 19 4.71 -22.62 -6.39
N ILE A 20 5.69 -23.26 -7.04
CA ILE A 20 7.08 -22.81 -7.02
C ILE A 20 7.21 -21.43 -7.67
N LEU A 21 6.59 -21.22 -8.84
CA LEU A 21 6.57 -19.92 -9.52
C LEU A 21 5.91 -18.85 -8.66
N LEU A 22 4.78 -19.16 -8.02
CA LEU A 22 4.10 -18.22 -7.11
C LEU A 22 4.99 -17.85 -5.91
N CYS A 23 5.67 -18.83 -5.31
CA CYS A 23 6.64 -18.58 -4.23
C CYS A 23 7.80 -17.68 -4.67
N VAL A 24 8.35 -17.90 -5.87
CA VAL A 24 9.42 -17.06 -6.43
C VAL A 24 8.91 -15.62 -6.67
N LEU A 25 7.71 -15.46 -7.22
CA LEU A 25 7.13 -14.12 -7.44
C LEU A 25 6.86 -13.39 -6.12
N GLN A 26 6.40 -14.08 -5.09
CA GLN A 26 6.19 -13.47 -3.78
C GLN A 26 7.50 -13.10 -3.09
N THR A 27 8.49 -13.99 -3.08
CA THR A 27 9.82 -13.69 -2.52
C THR A 27 10.48 -12.51 -3.25
N TYR A 28 10.39 -12.45 -4.58
CA TYR A 28 10.85 -11.30 -5.36
C TYR A 28 10.18 -9.99 -4.92
N ARG A 29 8.85 -9.98 -4.75
CA ARG A 29 8.11 -8.79 -4.25
C ARG A 29 8.56 -8.40 -2.83
N TYR A 30 8.78 -9.36 -1.94
CA TYR A 30 9.27 -9.08 -0.59
C TYR A 30 10.66 -8.44 -0.59
N VAL A 31 11.58 -9.00 -1.38
CA VAL A 31 12.95 -8.49 -1.52
C VAL A 31 12.94 -7.09 -2.16
N TYR A 32 12.16 -6.90 -3.22
CA TYR A 32 12.02 -5.59 -3.87
C TYR A 32 11.46 -4.52 -2.92
N ASN A 33 10.39 -4.85 -2.19
CA ASN A 33 9.74 -3.95 -1.23
C ASN A 33 10.63 -3.59 -0.02
N LEU A 34 11.56 -4.47 0.34
CA LEU A 34 12.46 -4.29 1.46
C LEU A 34 13.73 -3.51 1.07
N PHE A 35 14.32 -3.79 -0.09
CA PHE A 35 15.64 -3.25 -0.49
C PHE A 35 15.59 -2.08 -1.47
N PHE A 36 14.72 -2.15 -2.48
CA PHE A 36 14.68 -1.18 -3.59
C PHE A 36 13.55 -0.15 -3.45
N HIS A 37 12.65 -0.33 -2.49
CA HIS A 37 11.54 0.59 -2.31
C HIS A 37 12.01 1.96 -1.78
N PRO A 38 11.62 3.08 -2.42
CA PRO A 38 12.06 4.43 -2.03
C PRO A 38 11.62 4.79 -0.59
N LEU A 39 10.57 4.16 -0.07
CA LEU A 39 10.09 4.33 1.30
C LEU A 39 10.89 3.51 2.34
N ARG A 40 12.06 2.95 2.00
CA ARG A 40 12.94 2.27 2.99
C ARG A 40 13.50 3.21 4.05
N LYS A 41 13.57 4.52 3.77
CA LYS A 41 14.13 5.52 4.71
C LYS A 41 13.29 5.68 5.98
N TYR A 42 12.00 5.33 5.91
CA TYR A 42 11.08 5.52 7.02
C TYR A 42 11.15 4.34 8.01
N PRO A 43 11.14 4.65 9.32
CA PRO A 43 11.19 3.63 10.37
C PRO A 43 9.87 2.86 10.45
N GLY A 44 9.95 1.59 10.86
CA GLY A 44 8.78 0.75 11.06
C GLY A 44 9.12 -0.73 11.24
N PRO A 45 8.18 -1.54 11.74
CA PRO A 45 8.38 -2.97 11.95
C PRO A 45 8.73 -3.68 10.63
N VAL A 46 9.71 -4.58 10.67
CA VAL A 46 10.13 -5.35 9.47
C VAL A 46 8.94 -6.10 8.85
N ALA A 47 8.03 -6.62 9.66
CA ALA A 47 6.81 -7.28 9.21
C ALA A 47 5.90 -6.37 8.37
N CYS A 48 5.83 -5.07 8.71
CA CYS A 48 5.03 -4.05 7.99
C CYS A 48 5.74 -3.58 6.71
N ARG A 49 7.08 -3.62 6.68
CA ARG A 49 7.88 -3.34 5.48
C ARG A 49 7.77 -4.45 4.44
N ALA A 50 7.68 -5.70 4.91
CA ALA A 50 7.53 -6.86 4.06
C ALA A 50 6.09 -7.03 3.57
N SER A 51 5.09 -6.91 4.45
CA SER A 51 3.71 -7.30 4.13
C SER A 51 2.65 -6.44 4.81
N THR A 52 1.45 -6.39 4.22
CA THR A 52 0.25 -5.77 4.80
C THR A 52 -0.44 -6.68 5.84
N LEU A 53 0.04 -7.92 6.02
CA LEU A 53 -0.57 -8.92 6.90
C LEU A 53 -0.67 -8.47 8.38
N PRO A 54 0.33 -7.80 8.98
CA PRO A 54 0.23 -7.35 10.36
C PRO A 54 -0.90 -6.32 10.53
N ALA A 55 -1.02 -5.38 9.60
CA ALA A 55 -2.09 -4.39 9.60
C ALA A 55 -3.46 -5.07 9.51
N ILE A 56 -3.64 -5.98 8.54
CA ILE A 56 -4.90 -6.74 8.38
C ILE A 56 -5.25 -7.49 9.66
N ARG A 57 -4.28 -8.18 10.28
CA ARG A 57 -4.51 -8.91 11.52
C ARG A 57 -5.00 -7.99 12.65
N GLN A 58 -4.44 -6.79 12.78
CA GLN A 58 -4.87 -5.84 13.81
C GLN A 58 -6.21 -5.19 13.47
N THR A 59 -6.50 -4.95 12.19
CA THR A 59 -7.80 -4.48 11.72
C THR A 59 -8.90 -5.49 12.02
N VAL A 60 -8.69 -6.77 11.71
CA VAL A 60 -9.65 -7.85 12.01
C VAL A 60 -9.88 -8.00 13.51
N ARG A 61 -8.87 -7.69 14.32
CA ARG A 61 -8.97 -7.68 15.80
C ARG A 61 -9.61 -6.41 16.37
N GLY A 62 -9.87 -5.39 15.56
CA GLY A 62 -10.37 -4.09 16.01
C GLY A 62 -9.34 -3.23 16.76
N ASN A 63 -8.09 -3.66 16.84
CA ASN A 63 -7.03 -3.00 17.64
C ASN A 63 -6.06 -2.19 16.79
N TYR A 64 -6.41 -1.90 15.53
CA TYR A 64 -5.54 -1.20 14.59
C TYR A 64 -5.11 0.18 15.11
N LEU A 65 -6.03 0.99 15.65
CA LEU A 65 -5.70 2.32 16.18
C LEU A 65 -4.74 2.28 17.36
N TYR A 66 -4.97 1.38 18.33
CA TYR A 66 -4.08 1.24 19.49
C TYR A 66 -2.69 0.79 19.06
N TRP A 67 -2.61 -0.21 18.19
CA TRP A 67 -1.35 -0.67 17.64
C TRP A 67 -0.62 0.43 16.86
N LEU A 68 -1.34 1.23 16.07
CA LEU A 68 -0.79 2.35 15.33
C LEU A 68 -0.25 3.43 16.28
N ASN A 69 -0.97 3.74 17.35
CA ASN A 69 -0.52 4.66 18.39
C ASN A 69 0.78 4.16 19.05
N ASP A 70 0.84 2.88 19.44
CA ASP A 70 2.05 2.28 20.02
C ASP A 70 3.25 2.34 19.06
N LEU A 71 2.99 2.18 17.77
CA LEU A 71 4.00 2.34 16.73
C LEU A 71 4.53 3.77 16.66
N HIS A 72 3.65 4.77 16.70
CA HIS A 72 4.06 6.18 16.71
C HIS A 72 4.82 6.55 17.99
N LEU A 73 4.44 5.99 19.14
CA LEU A 73 5.19 6.16 20.39
C LEU A 73 6.60 5.57 20.30
N LYS A 74 6.78 4.46 19.56
CA LYS A 74 8.07 3.77 19.45
C LYS A 74 8.99 4.32 18.36
N TYR A 75 8.44 4.66 17.20
CA TYR A 75 9.20 5.02 15.99
C TYR A 75 9.13 6.52 15.65
N GLY A 76 8.23 7.27 16.29
CA GLY A 76 8.09 8.72 16.13
C GLY A 76 6.93 9.12 15.23
N GLU A 77 6.99 10.35 14.71
CA GLU A 77 5.88 10.98 13.98
C GLU A 77 5.54 10.32 12.63
N VAL A 78 6.47 9.54 12.06
CA VAL A 78 6.30 8.90 10.75
C VAL A 78 6.62 7.41 10.86
N VAL A 79 5.63 6.56 10.58
CA VAL A 79 5.80 5.11 10.66
C VAL A 79 5.26 4.41 9.43
N ARG A 80 6.01 3.41 8.95
CA ARG A 80 5.56 2.53 7.86
C ARG A 80 4.68 1.40 8.40
N VAL A 81 3.40 1.46 8.04
CA VAL A 81 2.35 0.53 8.49
C VAL A 81 2.12 -0.59 7.48
N THR A 82 2.29 -0.30 6.19
CA THR A 82 2.25 -1.29 5.11
C THR A 82 3.37 -1.02 4.10
N PRO A 83 3.67 -1.94 3.16
CA PRO A 83 4.72 -1.72 2.19
C PRO A 83 4.51 -0.44 1.35
N ASN A 84 3.25 -0.07 1.12
CA ASN A 84 2.86 1.03 0.25
C ASN A 84 2.24 2.20 1.03
N GLU A 85 2.26 2.19 2.36
CA GLU A 85 1.56 3.17 3.20
C GLU A 85 2.40 3.62 4.40
N LEU A 86 2.36 4.92 4.65
CA LEU A 86 2.96 5.58 5.81
C LEU A 86 1.86 6.27 6.60
N SER A 87 1.93 6.16 7.92
CA SER A 87 1.13 6.96 8.82
C SER A 87 1.95 8.12 9.36
N PHE A 88 1.31 9.28 9.49
CA PHE A 88 1.89 10.54 9.93
C PHE A 88 1.06 11.12 11.06
N THR A 89 1.71 11.57 12.13
CA THR A 89 1.06 12.26 13.26
C THR A 89 1.52 13.71 13.45
N GLY A 90 2.55 14.15 12.72
CA GLY A 90 3.12 15.49 12.84
C GLY A 90 2.30 16.60 12.14
N PRO A 91 2.20 17.81 12.71
CA PRO A 91 1.44 18.93 12.12
C PRO A 91 2.06 19.45 10.81
N ASN A 92 3.37 19.30 10.63
CA ASN A 92 4.07 19.67 9.41
C ASN A 92 3.68 18.77 8.24
N ALA A 93 3.60 17.45 8.47
CA ALA A 93 3.16 16.48 7.47
C ALA A 93 1.72 16.74 7.03
N TYR A 94 0.84 17.10 7.98
CA TYR A 94 -0.53 17.47 7.66
C TYR A 94 -0.58 18.67 6.70
N ARG A 95 0.17 19.73 6.97
CA ARG A 95 0.31 20.87 6.04
C ARG A 95 0.89 20.43 4.70
N ASP A 96 1.94 19.62 4.67
CA ASP A 96 2.55 19.24 3.39
C ASP A 96 1.63 18.38 2.51
N ILE A 97 0.79 17.53 3.12
CA ILE A 97 -0.12 16.63 2.42
C ILE A 97 -1.43 17.34 2.04
N TYR A 98 -2.00 18.12 2.95
CA TYR A 98 -3.34 18.71 2.79
C TYR A 98 -3.34 20.21 2.47
N ALA A 99 -2.22 20.93 2.57
CA ALA A 99 -2.20 22.34 2.20
C ALA A 99 -2.32 22.51 0.68
N HIS A 100 -3.22 23.40 0.30
CA HIS A 100 -3.44 23.76 -1.09
C HIS A 100 -2.25 24.58 -1.61
N LYS A 101 -1.37 23.95 -2.40
CA LYS A 101 -0.28 24.66 -3.08
C LYS A 101 -0.80 25.23 -4.40
N GLN A 102 -0.65 26.54 -4.62
CA GLN A 102 -1.02 27.17 -5.89
C GLN A 102 -0.21 26.51 -7.02
N GLY A 103 -0.90 26.01 -8.06
CA GLY A 103 -0.28 25.32 -9.19
C GLY A 103 -0.04 23.81 -9.01
N HIS A 104 -0.40 23.20 -7.87
CA HIS A 104 -0.34 21.75 -7.67
C HIS A 104 -1.73 21.14 -7.80
N ARG A 105 -1.86 20.05 -8.57
CA ARG A 105 -3.12 19.31 -8.67
C ARG A 105 -3.41 18.71 -7.30
N LEU A 106 -4.61 18.94 -6.77
CA LEU A 106 -5.06 18.27 -5.56
C LEU A 106 -4.96 16.75 -5.79
N PRO A 107 -4.61 15.96 -4.75
CA PRO A 107 -4.67 14.51 -4.85
C PRO A 107 -6.07 14.13 -5.31
N ILE A 108 -6.15 13.51 -6.50
CA ILE A 108 -7.41 13.06 -7.07
C ILE A 108 -7.96 12.03 -6.08
N LYS A 109 -9.16 12.30 -5.56
CA LYS A 109 -9.87 11.37 -4.71
C LYS A 109 -10.04 10.07 -5.47
N ASP A 110 -9.73 8.93 -4.85
CA ASP A 110 -9.84 7.62 -5.51
C ASP A 110 -11.27 7.45 -6.04
N PRO A 111 -11.46 7.27 -7.37
CA PRO A 111 -12.77 7.08 -7.95
C PRO A 111 -13.52 5.93 -7.29
N LYS A 112 -12.86 4.87 -6.82
CA LYS A 112 -13.56 3.76 -6.15
C LYS A 112 -14.25 4.16 -4.85
N PHE A 113 -13.77 5.20 -4.18
CA PHE A 113 -14.32 5.72 -2.92
C PHE A 113 -15.27 6.91 -3.13
N TYR A 114 -15.18 7.59 -4.27
CA TYR A 114 -15.87 8.87 -4.53
C TYR A 114 -16.60 8.94 -5.89
N ASP A 115 -16.57 7.90 -6.73
CA ASP A 115 -17.48 7.74 -7.88
C ASP A 115 -18.87 7.42 -7.34
N PHE A 116 -19.60 8.48 -7.05
CA PHE A 116 -21.04 8.43 -7.18
C PHE A 116 -21.32 8.39 -8.68
N ALA A 117 -22.14 7.45 -9.12
CA ALA A 117 -22.32 6.98 -10.51
C ALA A 117 -22.64 8.03 -11.60
N ASN A 118 -22.60 9.34 -11.32
CA ASN A 118 -22.99 10.43 -12.23
C ASN A 118 -22.03 11.66 -12.23
N GLY A 119 -20.77 11.53 -11.81
CA GLY A 119 -19.73 12.48 -12.21
C GLY A 119 -19.69 13.85 -11.51
N GLU A 120 -20.44 14.08 -10.43
CA GLU A 120 -20.19 15.23 -9.54
C GLU A 120 -20.25 14.78 -8.08
N ALA A 121 -19.13 14.96 -7.37
CA ALA A 121 -19.19 15.00 -5.92
C ALA A 121 -20.09 16.19 -5.53
N PRO A 122 -21.06 16.03 -4.62
CA PRO A 122 -21.86 17.17 -4.14
C PRO A 122 -20.91 18.19 -3.52
N ASP A 123 -20.57 19.22 -4.29
CA ASP A 123 -19.79 20.34 -3.81
C ASP A 123 -20.71 21.18 -2.94
N VAL A 124 -20.58 21.01 -1.63
CA VAL A 124 -21.33 21.74 -0.59
C VAL A 124 -21.16 23.26 -0.75
N ARG A 125 -20.14 23.71 -1.49
CA ARG A 125 -19.92 25.13 -1.79
C ARG A 125 -20.87 25.70 -2.84
N LYS A 126 -21.51 24.87 -3.69
CA LYS A 126 -22.43 25.34 -4.73
C LYS A 126 -23.88 25.50 -4.27
N SER A 127 -24.28 24.90 -3.14
CA SER A 127 -25.68 24.89 -2.69
C SER A 127 -26.10 26.11 -1.87
N HIS A 128 -25.19 27.02 -1.52
CA HIS A 128 -25.49 28.20 -0.69
C HIS A 128 -25.61 29.53 -1.45
N PHE A 129 -25.41 29.53 -2.77
CA PHE A 129 -25.40 30.74 -3.59
C PHE A 129 -26.44 30.75 -4.71
N SER A 130 -27.53 29.99 -4.57
CA SER A 130 -28.64 29.98 -5.53
C SER A 130 -29.94 30.45 -4.90
#